data_AF-A0A0K1EU42-F1
#
_entry.id   AF-A0A0K1EU42-F1
#
_cell.length_a   1.000
_cell.length_b   1.000
_cell.length_c   1.000
_cell.angle_alpha   90.00
_cell.angle_beta   90.00
_cell.angle_gamma   90.00
#
_symmetry.space_group_name_H-M   'P 1'
#
loop_
_entity.id
_entity.type
_entity.pdbx_description
1 polymer ?
#
loop_
_entity_poly.entity_id
_entity_poly.type
_entity_poly.pdbx_seq_one_letter_code
_entity_poly.pdbx_strand_id
1 'polypeptide(L)'
;DLTLLSKIRSQCLRQCLANLQEVILGTKLSVLFPAVPLAIIAQCYGFGKSWIFALSLLGLTPLAERVSFLTEQIAFYTGPTVGGLLNATCGNATELIIAIFALCHLKIDVV
;
A
#
# COMPACT_ATOMS: atom_id res chain seq x y z
N ASP A 1 5.44 15.19 -12.21
CA ASP A 1 5.71 16.62 -12.40
C ASP A 1 6.37 17.27 -11.19
N LEU A 2 7.60 17.75 -11.37
CA LEU A 2 8.46 18.42 -10.37
C LEU A 2 8.00 19.84 -9.97
N THR A 3 6.89 20.33 -10.53
CA THR A 3 6.44 21.72 -10.42
C THR A 3 5.64 22.03 -9.15
N LEU A 4 5.03 21.03 -8.50
CA LEU A 4 4.29 21.25 -7.24
C LEU A 4 5.22 21.35 -6.01
N LEU A 5 6.40 20.74 -6.05
CA LEU A 5 7.37 20.73 -4.94
C LEU A 5 8.25 21.98 -4.89
N SER A 6 8.34 22.77 -5.97
CA SER A 6 9.19 23.98 -6.00
C SER A 6 8.61 25.15 -5.20
N LYS A 7 7.35 25.05 -4.73
CA LYS A 7 6.65 26.11 -4.01
C LYS A 7 6.79 26.01 -2.49
N ILE A 8 7.44 24.96 -1.98
CA ILE A 8 7.56 24.67 -0.54
C ILE A 8 8.87 25.28 -0.01
N ARG A 9 8.75 26.20 0.95
CA ARG A 9 9.83 27.03 1.51
C ARG A 9 10.76 26.30 2.49
N SER A 10 10.33 25.17 3.07
CA SER A 10 11.08 24.44 4.10
C SER A 10 11.87 23.26 3.51
N GLN A 11 13.20 23.28 3.63
CA GLN A 11 14.10 22.24 3.11
C GLN A 11 13.80 20.85 3.69
N CYS A 12 13.52 20.75 4.99
CA CYS A 12 13.17 19.48 5.63
C CYS A 12 11.89 18.88 5.03
N LEU A 13 10.89 19.72 4.80
CA LEU A 13 9.59 19.29 4.27
C LEU A 13 9.71 18.86 2.81
N ARG A 14 10.55 19.55 2.03
CA ARG A 14 10.89 19.16 0.66
C ARG A 14 11.63 17.81 0.62
N GLN A 15 12.57 17.58 1.53
CA GLN A 15 13.32 16.32 1.61
C GLN A 15 12.41 15.16 2.02
N CYS A 16 11.53 15.38 3.00
CA CYS A 16 10.58 14.37 3.46
C CYS A 16 9.57 14.00 2.36
N LEU A 17 9.02 15.00 1.66
CA LEU A 17 8.10 14.76 0.54
C LEU A 17 8.79 14.09 -0.66
N ALA A 18 10.05 14.45 -0.96
CA ALA A 18 10.81 13.80 -2.01
C ALA A 18 11.07 12.32 -1.68
N ASN A 19 11.46 12.01 -0.43
CA ASN A 19 11.64 10.63 0.03
C ASN A 19 10.34 9.83 0.00
N LEU A 20 9.23 10.41 0.47
CA LEU A 20 7.92 9.76 0.39
C LEU A 20 7.49 9.53 -1.07
N GLN A 21 7.73 10.50 -1.94
CA GLN A 21 7.43 10.36 -3.37
C GLN A 21 8.29 9.26 -4.00
N GLU A 22 9.57 9.14 -3.63
CA GLU A 22 10.45 8.08 -4.11
C GLU A 22 10.06 6.71 -3.56
N VAL A 23 9.66 6.64 -2.29
CA VAL A 23 9.13 5.43 -1.65
C VAL A 23 7.76 5.04 -2.22
N ILE A 24 6.96 5.95 -2.78
CA ILE A 24 5.66 5.62 -3.37
C ILE A 24 5.78 5.37 -4.89
N LEU A 25 6.57 6.19 -5.61
CA LEU A 25 6.70 6.16 -7.07
C LEU A 25 7.97 5.49 -7.62
N GLY A 26 8.92 5.10 -6.76
CA GLY A 26 10.21 4.57 -7.19
C GLY A 26 10.22 3.12 -7.69
N THR A 27 9.16 2.35 -7.51
CA THR A 27 9.11 0.93 -7.93
C THR A 27 8.33 0.73 -9.22
N LYS A 28 8.67 -0.35 -9.93
CA LYS A 28 7.93 -0.81 -11.12
C LYS A 28 6.44 -1.06 -10.82
N LEU A 29 6.11 -1.47 -9.60
CA LEU A 29 4.74 -1.67 -9.13
C LEU A 29 3.96 -0.36 -9.00
N SER A 30 4.62 0.80 -8.96
CA SER A 30 3.93 2.09 -8.86
C SER A 30 3.00 2.36 -10.05
N VAL A 31 3.24 1.71 -11.19
CA VAL A 31 2.35 1.71 -12.35
C VAL A 31 0.92 1.25 -12.00
N LEU A 32 0.73 0.50 -10.92
CA LEU A 32 -0.58 0.04 -10.46
C LEU A 32 -1.29 1.05 -9.53
N PHE A 33 -0.63 2.09 -9.00
CA PHE A 33 -1.30 3.10 -8.16
C PHE A 33 -2.52 3.76 -8.82
N PRO A 34 -2.51 4.09 -10.13
CA PRO A 34 -3.69 4.59 -10.83
C PRO A 34 -4.90 3.65 -10.77
N ALA A 35 -4.73 2.35 -10.49
CA ALA A 35 -5.85 1.43 -10.31
C ALA A 35 -6.74 1.79 -9.12
N VAL A 36 -6.19 2.46 -8.08
CA VAL A 36 -6.95 2.92 -6.91
C VAL A 36 -8.03 3.96 -7.29
N PRO A 37 -7.69 5.13 -7.90
CA PRO A 37 -8.71 6.06 -8.34
C PRO A 37 -9.61 5.45 -9.44
N LEU A 38 -9.08 4.58 -10.31
CA LEU A 38 -9.89 3.86 -11.30
C LEU A 38 -10.95 2.97 -10.63
N ALA A 39 -10.64 2.29 -9.53
CA ALA A 39 -11.60 1.47 -8.78
C ALA A 39 -12.73 2.33 -8.20
N ILE A 40 -12.40 3.51 -7.66
CA ILE A 40 -13.38 4.48 -7.13
C ILE A 40 -14.29 4.98 -8.25
N ILE A 41 -13.70 5.35 -9.40
CA ILE A 41 -14.45 5.78 -10.59
C ILE A 41 -15.37 4.65 -11.05
N ALA A 42 -14.87 3.42 -11.19
CA ALA A 42 -15.66 2.27 -11.59
C ALA A 42 -16.86 2.03 -10.65
N GLN A 43 -16.67 2.21 -9.34
CA GLN A 43 -17.74 2.14 -8.35
C GLN A 43 -18.77 3.28 -8.50
N CYS A 44 -18.32 4.51 -8.75
CA CYS A 44 -19.21 5.68 -8.94
C CYS A 44 -20.05 5.56 -10.22
N TYR A 45 -19.49 5.01 -11.30
CA TYR A 45 -20.19 4.81 -12.58
C TYR A 45 -20.98 3.50 -12.63
N GLY A 46 -20.99 2.70 -11.56
CA GLY A 46 -21.78 1.47 -11.49
C GLY A 46 -21.28 0.34 -12.38
N PHE A 47 -19.96 0.23 -12.59
CA PHE A 47 -19.37 -0.88 -13.34
C PHE A 47 -19.65 -2.24 -12.65
N GLY A 48 -19.48 -3.33 -13.40
CA GLY A 48 -19.67 -4.68 -12.86
C GLY A 48 -18.77 -4.98 -11.65
N LYS A 49 -19.31 -5.71 -10.67
CA LYS A 49 -18.62 -6.07 -9.42
C LYS A 49 -17.24 -6.71 -9.66
N SER A 50 -17.10 -7.52 -10.71
CA SER A 50 -15.84 -8.15 -11.09
C SER A 50 -14.75 -7.15 -11.47
N TRP A 51 -15.11 -6.06 -12.17
CA TRP A 51 -14.16 -5.01 -12.55
C TRP A 51 -13.71 -4.20 -11.35
N ILE A 52 -14.66 -3.84 -10.47
CA ILE A 52 -14.36 -3.10 -9.24
C ILE A 52 -13.42 -3.94 -8.35
N PHE A 53 -13.70 -5.24 -8.21
CA PHE A 53 -12.85 -6.16 -7.48
C PHE A 53 -11.43 -6.26 -8.07
N ALA A 54 -11.30 -6.45 -9.39
CA ALA A 54 -10.01 -6.55 -10.05
C ALA A 54 -9.18 -5.27 -9.91
N LEU A 55 -9.80 -4.09 -10.12
CA LEU A 55 -9.13 -2.80 -9.98
C LEU A 55 -8.70 -2.54 -8.52
N SER A 56 -9.53 -2.94 -7.55
CA SER A 56 -9.22 -2.82 -6.13
C SER A 56 -8.02 -3.70 -5.73
N LEU A 57 -7.97 -4.96 -6.21
CA LEU A 57 -6.84 -5.86 -5.99
C LEU A 57 -5.54 -5.33 -6.63
N LEU A 58 -5.62 -4.83 -7.86
CA LEU A 58 -4.47 -4.23 -8.54
C LEU A 58 -3.96 -3.01 -7.78
N GLY A 59 -4.85 -2.14 -7.29
CA GLY A 59 -4.48 -0.99 -6.49
C GLY A 59 -3.87 -1.35 -5.13
N LEU A 60 -4.30 -2.46 -4.54
CA LEU A 60 -3.81 -2.95 -3.24
C LEU A 60 -2.43 -3.61 -3.34
N THR A 61 -2.08 -4.20 -4.50
CA THR A 61 -0.79 -4.87 -4.73
C THR A 61 0.43 -3.99 -4.45
N PRO A 62 0.58 -2.77 -5.03
CA PRO A 62 1.72 -1.91 -4.72
C PRO A 62 1.72 -1.43 -3.26
N LEU A 63 0.55 -1.24 -2.65
CA LEU A 63 0.46 -0.83 -1.24
C LEU A 63 0.97 -1.92 -0.31
N ALA A 64 0.59 -3.18 -0.56
CA ALA A 64 1.01 -4.34 0.21
C ALA A 64 2.54 -4.53 0.18
N GLU A 65 3.13 -4.46 -1.02
CA GLU A 65 4.58 -4.56 -1.20
C GLU A 65 5.32 -3.48 -0.42
N ARG A 66 4.83 -2.23 -0.45
CA ARG A 66 5.46 -1.12 0.29
C ARG A 66 5.38 -1.29 1.80
N VAL A 67 4.24 -1.75 2.33
CA VAL A 67 4.11 -2.00 3.78
C VAL A 67 5.06 -3.11 4.22
N SER A 68 5.17 -4.18 3.45
CA SER A 68 6.09 -5.28 3.74
C SER A 68 7.56 -4.83 3.70
N PHE A 69 7.97 -4.13 2.63
CA PHE A 69 9.32 -3.58 2.49
C PHE A 69 9.68 -2.61 3.61
N LEU A 70 8.78 -1.67 3.95
CA LEU A 70 9.02 -0.74 5.05
C LEU A 70 9.14 -1.46 6.39
N THR A 71 8.35 -2.52 6.60
CA THR A 71 8.43 -3.33 7.82
C THR A 71 9.79 -4.01 7.92
N GLU A 72 10.30 -4.60 6.84
CA GLU A 72 11.63 -5.21 6.82
C GLU A 72 12.73 -4.19 7.16
N GLN A 73 12.64 -2.99 6.58
CA GLN A 73 13.58 -1.91 6.85
C GLN A 73 13.53 -1.45 8.31
N ILE A 74 12.34 -1.33 8.90
CA ILE A 74 12.19 -0.96 10.32
C ILE A 74 12.66 -2.09 11.24
N ALA A 75 12.36 -3.35 10.89
CA ALA A 75 12.76 -4.53 11.64
C ALA A 75 14.29 -4.62 11.76
N PHE A 76 15.02 -4.23 10.71
CA PHE A 76 16.48 -4.17 10.72
C PHE A 76 17.03 -3.23 11.81
N TYR A 77 16.36 -2.10 12.08
CA TYR A 77 16.80 -1.11 13.07
C TYR A 77 16.25 -1.33 14.50
N THR A 78 15.31 -2.25 14.70
CA THR A 78 14.65 -2.48 16.00
C THR A 78 15.23 -3.65 16.81
N GLY A 79 16.16 -4.41 16.23
CA GLY A 79 16.83 -5.55 16.88
C GLY A 79 16.09 -6.88 16.72
N PRO A 80 16.72 -8.02 17.06
CA PRO A 80 16.27 -9.35 16.61
C PRO A 80 14.86 -9.74 17.07
N THR A 81 14.54 -9.50 18.35
CA THR A 81 13.26 -9.92 18.94
C THR A 81 12.10 -9.04 18.47
N VAL A 82 12.26 -7.72 18.51
CA VAL A 82 11.21 -6.76 18.12
C VAL A 82 11.05 -6.72 16.60
N GLY A 83 12.16 -6.76 15.86
CA GLY A 83 12.15 -6.86 14.40
C GLY A 83 11.51 -8.16 13.90
N GLY A 84 11.78 -9.28 14.56
CA GLY A 84 11.11 -10.55 14.26
C GLY A 84 9.60 -10.48 14.47
N LEU A 85 9.14 -9.87 15.57
CA LEU A 85 7.72 -9.68 15.84
C LEU A 85 7.06 -8.73 14.82
N LEU A 86 7.72 -7.63 14.48
CA LEU A 86 7.25 -6.68 13.47
C LEU A 86 7.12 -7.33 12.10
N ASN A 87 8.12 -8.10 11.68
CA ASN A 87 8.06 -8.77 10.38
C ASN A 87 6.95 -9.83 10.34
N ALA A 88 6.77 -10.62 11.41
CA ALA A 88 5.72 -11.63 11.48
C ALA A 88 4.30 -11.03 11.43
N THR A 89 4.12 -9.82 11.97
CA THR A 89 2.81 -9.16 12.05
C THR A 89 2.58 -8.20 10.88
N CYS A 90 3.40 -7.16 10.78
CA CYS A 90 3.28 -6.09 9.78
C CYS A 90 3.74 -6.52 8.39
N GLY A 91 4.74 -7.41 8.29
CA GLY A 91 5.22 -7.93 7.01
C GLY A 91 4.16 -8.76 6.29
N ASN A 92 3.27 -9.40 7.07
CA ASN A 92 2.13 -10.17 6.61
C ASN A 92 0.77 -9.48 6.84
N ALA A 93 0.77 -8.18 7.16
CA ALA A 93 -0.45 -7.48 7.55
C ALA A 93 -1.50 -7.47 6.44
N THR A 94 -1.09 -7.40 5.18
CA THR A 94 -2.03 -7.40 4.05
C THR A 94 -2.87 -8.67 4.02
N GLU A 95 -2.24 -9.83 4.16
CA GLU A 95 -2.90 -11.13 4.13
C GLU A 95 -3.81 -11.29 5.35
N LEU A 96 -3.31 -10.89 6.53
CA LEU A 96 -4.08 -10.92 7.77
C LEU A 96 -5.32 -10.01 7.69
N ILE A 97 -5.21 -8.81 7.13
CA ILE A 97 -6.34 -7.89 6.96
C ILE A 97 -7.40 -8.49 6.03
N ILE A 98 -6.99 -9.09 4.91
CA ILE A 98 -7.91 -9.72 3.95
C ILE A 98 -8.61 -10.93 4.61
N ALA A 99 -7.86 -11.77 5.32
CA ALA A 99 -8.39 -12.93 6.02
C ALA A 99 -9.39 -12.53 7.11
N ILE A 100 -9.07 -11.53 7.94
CA ILE A 100 -10.00 -11.01 8.96
C ILE A 100 -11.27 -10.47 8.30
N PHE A 101 -11.15 -9.71 7.21
CA PHE A 101 -12.32 -9.17 6.51
C PHE A 101 -13.20 -10.28 5.92
N ALA A 102 -12.59 -11.32 5.35
CA ALA A 102 -13.32 -12.50 4.86
C ALA A 102 -14.04 -13.24 6.00
N LEU A 103 -13.36 -13.45 7.14
CA LEU A 103 -13.95 -14.09 8.32
C LEU A 103 -15.10 -13.28 8.92
N CYS A 104 -14.98 -11.94 9.00
CA CYS A 104 -16.06 -11.07 9.45
C CYS A 104 -17.32 -11.16 8.57
N HIS A 105 -17.15 -11.53 7.30
CA HIS A 105 -18.23 -11.77 6.35
C HIS A 105 -18.64 -13.26 6.24
N LEU A 106 -18.20 -14.12 7.17
CA LEU A 106 -18.46 -15.56 7.17
C LEU A 106 -18.01 -16.28 5.89
N LYS A 107 -17.02 -15.74 5.17
CA LYS A 107 -16.45 -16.34 3.96
C LYS A 107 -15.28 -17.26 4.29
N ILE A 108 -15.57 -18.34 5.02
CA ILE A 108 -14.56 -19.29 5.49
C ILE A 108 -13.89 -20.01 4.31
N ASP A 109 -14.64 -20.28 3.23
CA ASP A 109 -14.11 -20.96 2.03
C ASP A 109 -13.06 -20.15 1.24
N VAL A 110 -12.88 -18.86 1.57
CA VAL A 110 -11.99 -17.93 0.86
C VAL A 110 -10.70 -17.66 1.65
N VAL A 111 -10.61 -18.14 2.89
CA VAL A 111 -9.50 -17.93 3.82
C VAL A 111 -8.51 -19.09 3.76
#